data_AF-K1T7X6-F1
#
_entry.id   AF-K1T7X6-F1
#
_cell.length_a   1.000
_cell.length_b   1.000
_cell.length_c   1.000
_cell.angle_alpha   90.00
_cell.angle_beta   90.00
_cell.angle_gamma   90.00
#
_symmetry.space_group_name_H-M   'P 1'
#
loop_
_entity.id
_entity.type
_entity.pdbx_description
1 polymer ?
#
loop_
_entity_poly.entity_id
_entity_poly.type
_entity_poly.pdbx_seq_one_letter_code
_entity_poly.pdbx_strand_id
1 'polypeptide(L)'
;MLGPMGTACGQKSQEVERSGYTVRFDCRGGVPEIPSRVVYGPFGAPDISPTKEGYLFVCWETEDGEPYRFGYAIDADITLYARWAEAVTVTLRDNRDPGESREM
;
A
#
# COMPACT_ATOMS: atom_id res chain seq x y z
N MET A 1 3.89 -33.50 56.67
CA MET A 1 4.75 -32.30 56.64
C MET A 1 4.36 -31.51 55.40
N LEU A 2 3.84 -30.29 55.60
CA LEU A 2 3.17 -29.44 54.62
C LEU A 2 4.18 -28.54 53.87
N GLY A 3 4.28 -28.72 52.54
CA GLY A 3 4.69 -27.76 51.48
C GLY A 3 5.97 -26.91 51.60
N PRO A 4 6.28 -26.05 50.59
CA PRO A 4 5.64 -25.92 49.27
C PRO A 4 6.60 -25.91 48.06
N MET A 5 5.97 -26.10 46.89
CA MET A 5 6.35 -25.75 45.53
C MET A 5 7.34 -24.57 45.42
N GLY A 6 8.46 -24.79 44.73
CA GLY A 6 9.32 -23.75 44.19
C GLY A 6 9.22 -23.74 42.67
N THR A 7 8.15 -23.13 42.17
CA THR A 7 7.98 -22.69 40.78
C THR A 7 9.21 -21.90 40.36
N ALA A 8 10.01 -22.42 39.44
CA ALA A 8 10.99 -21.61 38.74
C ALA A 8 10.23 -20.63 37.85
N CYS A 9 10.14 -19.39 38.34
CA CYS A 9 10.01 -18.10 37.65
C CYS A 9 10.02 -18.26 36.11
N GLY A 10 8.91 -18.02 35.42
CA GLY A 10 8.45 -16.65 35.18
C GLY A 10 9.03 -16.19 33.85
N GLN A 11 8.13 -16.05 32.86
CA GLN A 11 8.41 -15.64 31.50
C GLN A 11 9.36 -14.44 31.44
N LYS A 12 10.46 -14.56 30.72
CA LYS A 12 11.15 -13.39 30.16
C LYS A 12 10.96 -13.40 28.65
N SER A 13 9.69 -13.34 28.24
CA SER A 13 9.33 -12.65 27.00
C SER A 13 9.70 -11.20 27.25
N GLN A 14 10.91 -10.80 26.85
CA GLN A 14 11.21 -9.39 26.70
C GLN A 14 10.45 -8.93 25.45
N GLU A 15 9.12 -8.88 25.58
CA GLU A 15 8.24 -8.12 24.72
C GLU A 15 8.65 -6.68 24.96
N VAL A 16 9.64 -6.24 24.19
CA VAL A 16 9.85 -4.82 23.97
C VAL A 16 8.48 -4.30 23.59
N GLU A 17 7.87 -3.50 24.46
CA GLU A 17 6.77 -2.61 24.12
C GLU A 17 7.27 -1.60 23.08
N ARG A 18 7.69 -2.09 21.92
CA ARG A 18 7.64 -1.29 20.72
C ARG A 18 6.15 -1.17 20.46
N SER A 19 5.55 -0.05 20.84
CA SER A 19 4.27 0.32 20.28
C SER A 19 4.49 0.47 18.77
N GLY A 20 4.20 -0.59 18.02
CA GLY A 20 4.26 -0.55 16.57
C GLY A 20 3.10 0.29 16.07
N TYR A 21 3.34 1.06 15.02
CA TYR A 21 2.27 1.84 14.41
C TYR A 21 1.56 0.99 13.38
N THR A 22 0.24 1.06 13.40
CA THR A 22 -0.63 0.35 12.46
C THR A 22 -0.78 1.16 11.19
N VAL A 23 -0.36 0.59 10.07
CA VAL A 23 -0.62 1.12 8.74
C VAL A 23 -1.79 0.37 8.14
N ARG A 24 -2.86 1.09 7.83
CA ARG A 24 -4.03 0.59 7.13
C ARG A 24 -4.01 1.04 5.68
N PHE A 25 -4.49 0.20 4.79
CA PHE A 25 -4.55 0.48 3.36
C PHE A 25 -6.00 0.45 2.90
N ASP A 26 -6.50 1.58 2.42
CA ASP A 26 -7.80 1.70 1.78
C ASP A 26 -7.61 1.81 0.27
N CYS A 27 -7.99 0.77 -0.48
CA CYS A 27 -7.76 0.73 -1.92
C CYS A 27 -8.76 1.59 -2.72
N ARG A 28 -9.72 2.29 -2.09
CA ARG A 28 -10.78 3.10 -2.73
C ARG A 28 -11.41 2.44 -3.97
N GLY A 29 -11.77 1.16 -3.82
CA GLY A 29 -12.38 0.33 -4.87
C GLY A 29 -11.38 -0.34 -5.83
N GLY A 30 -10.09 -0.31 -5.53
CA GLY A 30 -9.08 -1.16 -6.19
C GLY A 30 -8.98 -2.54 -5.56
N VAL A 31 -8.43 -3.49 -6.32
CA VAL A 31 -8.21 -4.89 -5.94
C VAL A 31 -6.78 -5.33 -6.26
N PRO A 32 -6.18 -6.25 -5.49
CA PRO A 32 -6.74 -6.89 -4.29
C PRO A 32 -6.73 -5.98 -3.06
N GLU A 33 -7.53 -6.33 -2.05
CA GLU A 33 -7.44 -5.68 -0.74
C GLU A 33 -6.08 -5.95 -0.10
N ILE A 34 -5.48 -4.91 0.49
CA ILE A 34 -4.16 -5.00 1.11
C ILE A 34 -4.34 -5.08 2.63
N PRO A 35 -3.79 -6.11 3.30
CA PRO A 35 -3.91 -6.24 4.75
C PRO A 35 -3.15 -5.11 5.45
N SER A 36 -3.71 -4.64 6.58
CA SER A 36 -3.00 -3.71 7.46
C SER A 36 -1.73 -4.33 8.02
N ARG A 37 -0.71 -3.52 8.25
CA ARG A 37 0.58 -3.96 8.75
C ARG A 37 1.00 -3.15 9.97
N VAL A 38 1.58 -3.83 10.96
CA VAL A 38 2.21 -3.16 12.11
C VAL A 38 3.69 -2.94 11.78
N VAL A 39 4.14 -1.70 11.96
CA VAL A 39 5.48 -1.25 11.55
C VAL A 39 6.23 -0.67 12.74
N TYR A 40 7.51 -1.00 12.84
CA TYR A 40 8.41 -0.56 13.90
C TYR A 40 9.57 0.22 13.30
N GLY A 41 9.30 1.46 12.86
CA GLY A 41 10.29 2.35 12.23
C GLY A 41 10.03 2.60 10.74
N PRO A 42 11.07 2.64 9.87
CA PRO A 42 10.91 3.00 8.47
C PRO A 42 10.01 2.01 7.74
N PHE A 43 9.01 2.56 7.03
CA PHE A 43 8.02 1.76 6.32
C PHE A 43 8.24 1.78 4.80
N GLY A 44 8.30 0.59 4.20
CA GLY A 44 8.34 0.42 2.75
C GLY A 44 6.94 0.37 2.13
N ALA A 45 6.87 0.62 0.81
CA ALA A 45 5.63 0.41 0.06
C ALA A 45 5.15 -1.05 0.17
N PRO A 46 3.84 -1.31 0.14
CA PRO A 46 3.33 -2.67 0.07
C PRO A 46 3.82 -3.36 -1.22
N ASP A 47 4.20 -4.64 -1.14
CA ASP A 47 4.62 -5.44 -2.30
C ASP A 47 3.50 -5.60 -3.34
N ILE A 48 2.26 -5.53 -2.88
CA ILE A 48 1.08 -5.63 -3.71
C ILE A 48 0.60 -4.22 -4.03
N SER A 49 0.58 -3.87 -5.32
CA SER A 49 -0.04 -2.65 -5.81
C SER A 49 -1.49 -2.95 -6.19
N PRO A 50 -2.49 -2.18 -5.71
CA PRO A 50 -3.86 -2.41 -6.11
C PRO A 50 -4.05 -2.01 -7.57
N THR A 51 -5.06 -2.57 -8.20
CA THR A 51 -5.49 -2.28 -9.58
C THR A 51 -6.96 -1.94 -9.61
N LYS A 52 -7.36 -1.02 -10.49
CA LYS A 52 -8.75 -0.59 -10.63
C LYS A 52 -9.06 -0.43 -12.12
N GLU A 53 -10.08 -1.12 -12.62
CA GLU A 53 -10.45 -1.08 -14.04
C GLU A 53 -10.74 0.36 -14.50
N GLY A 54 -10.11 0.76 -15.61
CA GLY A 54 -10.23 2.12 -16.14
C GLY A 54 -9.41 3.18 -15.39
N TYR A 55 -8.58 2.78 -14.41
CA TYR A 55 -7.73 3.70 -13.65
C TYR A 55 -6.29 3.20 -13.52
N LEU A 56 -5.37 4.14 -13.38
CA LEU A 56 -3.97 3.92 -13.04
C LEU A 56 -3.74 4.29 -11.59
N PHE A 57 -3.10 3.40 -10.83
CA PHE A 57 -2.64 3.70 -9.48
C PHE A 57 -1.53 4.75 -9.54
N VAL A 58 -1.72 5.88 -8.86
CA VAL A 58 -0.77 7.00 -8.87
C VAL A 58 0.14 6.92 -7.65
N CYS A 59 -0.44 6.92 -6.46
CA CYS A 59 0.27 6.87 -5.20
C CYS A 59 -0.67 6.53 -4.04
N TRP A 60 -0.09 6.32 -2.86
CA TRP A 60 -0.81 6.35 -1.60
C TRP A 60 -0.87 7.79 -1.10
N GLU A 61 -2.01 8.21 -0.57
CA GLU A 61 -2.22 9.53 0.04
C GLU A 61 -2.73 9.39 1.49
N THR A 62 -2.50 10.42 2.30
CA THR A 62 -3.07 10.52 3.65
C THR A 62 -4.54 10.93 3.60
N GLU A 63 -5.22 10.97 4.75
CA GLU A 63 -6.60 11.46 4.84
C GLU A 63 -6.74 12.90 4.31
N ASP A 64 -5.72 13.74 4.53
CA ASP A 64 -5.64 15.11 4.02
C ASP A 64 -5.44 15.21 2.50
N GLY A 65 -5.25 14.07 1.80
CA GLY A 65 -4.99 14.02 0.36
C GLY A 65 -3.55 14.32 -0.02
N GLU A 66 -2.63 14.35 0.96
CA GLU A 66 -1.20 14.55 0.70
C GLU A 66 -0.54 13.24 0.26
N PRO A 67 0.33 13.25 -0.76
CA PRO A 67 1.00 12.04 -1.22
C PRO A 67 1.95 11.51 -0.14
N TYR A 68 1.72 10.26 0.26
CA TYR A 68 2.54 9.58 1.24
C TYR A 68 3.83 9.05 0.62
N ARG A 69 4.98 9.36 1.23
CA ARG A 69 6.30 8.89 0.79
C ARG A 69 6.81 7.80 1.72
N PHE A 70 7.02 6.61 1.16
CA PHE A 70 7.66 5.49 1.86
C PHE A 70 9.14 5.75 2.15
N GLY A 71 9.67 5.07 3.16
CA GLY A 71 11.08 5.15 3.59
C GLY A 71 11.32 6.00 4.83
N TYR A 72 10.32 6.71 5.32
CA TYR A 72 10.38 7.44 6.59
C TYR A 72 9.84 6.59 7.73
N ALA A 73 10.33 6.87 8.94
CA ALA A 73 9.77 6.29 10.15
C ALA A 73 8.32 6.78 10.33
N ILE A 74 7.44 5.85 10.66
CA ILE A 74 6.08 6.17 11.07
C ILE A 74 6.11 6.48 12.57
N ASP A 75 5.41 7.53 12.97
CA ASP A 75 5.30 7.99 14.37
C ASP A 75 3.85 7.96 14.90
N ALA A 76 2.89 7.51 14.10
CA ALA A 76 1.50 7.34 14.50
C ALA A 76 0.81 6.30 13.62
N ASP A 77 -0.27 5.69 14.11
CA ASP A 77 -1.15 4.88 13.27
C ASP A 77 -1.67 5.73 12.11
N ILE A 78 -1.62 5.19 10.90
CA ILE A 78 -1.98 5.92 9.68
C ILE A 78 -2.82 5.04 8.76
N THR A 79 -3.82 5.66 8.14
CA THR A 79 -4.57 5.05 7.03
C THR A 79 -4.14 5.72 5.73
N LEU A 80 -3.66 4.90 4.81
CA LEU A 80 -3.25 5.31 3.47
C LEU A 80 -4.35 4.98 2.48
N TYR A 81 -4.72 5.95 1.66
CA TYR A 81 -5.76 5.82 0.64
C TYR A 81 -5.12 5.72 -0.74
N ALA A 82 -5.62 4.83 -1.58
CA ALA A 82 -5.14 4.71 -2.95
C ALA A 82 -5.65 5.88 -3.80
N ARG A 83 -4.72 6.60 -4.44
CA ARG A 83 -5.01 7.62 -5.43
C ARG A 83 -5.02 7.03 -6.83
N TRP A 84 -6.07 7.34 -7.58
CA TRP A 84 -6.33 6.81 -8.92
C TRP A 84 -6.40 7.94 -9.95
N ALA A 85 -5.81 7.73 -11.13
CA ALA A 85 -5.99 8.60 -12.30
C ALA A 85 -6.74 7.82 -13.40
N GLU A 86 -7.64 8.47 -14.13
CA GLU A 86 -8.37 7.83 -15.23
C GLU A 86 -7.39 7.39 -16.34
N ALA A 87 -7.51 6.13 -16.76
CA ALA A 87 -6.68 5.57 -17.83
C ALA A 87 -7.23 6.03 -19.18
N VAL A 88 -6.51 6.93 -19.87
CA VAL A 88 -6.86 7.33 -21.24
C VAL A 88 -6.28 6.32 -22.21
N THR A 89 -7.13 5.53 -22.86
CA THR A 89 -6.74 4.63 -23.95
C THR A 89 -6.48 5.44 -25.22
N VAL A 90 -5.21 5.64 -25.57
CA VAL A 90 -4.83 6.23 -26.86
C VAL A 90 -4.98 5.15 -27.93
N THR A 91 -6.10 5.17 -28.66
CA THR A 91 -6.21 4.39 -29.90
C THR A 91 -5.40 5.09 -30.98
N LEU A 92 -4.24 4.54 -31.33
CA LEU A 92 -3.53 4.92 -32.55
C LEU A 92 -4.38 4.49 -33.75
N ARG A 93 -5.14 5.44 -34.30
CA ARG A 93 -5.65 5.28 -35.66
C ARG A 93 -4.44 5.40 -36.56
N ASP A 94 -3.96 4.27 -37.07
CA ASP A 94 -2.96 4.26 -38.15
C ASP A 94 -3.57 5.04 -39.30
N ASN A 95 -3.19 6.31 -39.46
CA ASN A 95 -3.52 7.12 -40.62
C ASN A 95 -2.65 6.63 -41.79
N ARG A 96 -2.71 5.33 -42.07
CA ARG A 96 -2.28 4.78 -43.34
C ARG A 96 -3.34 5.22 -44.32
N ASP A 97 -3.07 6.34 -44.99
CA ASP A 97 -3.73 6.71 -46.23
C ASP A 97 -3.38 5.60 -47.24
N PRO A 98 -4.31 4.71 -47.63
CA PRO A 98 -4.04 3.73 -48.65
C PRO A 98 -4.32 4.37 -50.02
N GLY A 99 -3.36 5.16 -50.49
CA GLY A 99 -3.10 5.35 -51.91
C GLY A 99 -3.97 6.36 -52.63
N GLU A 100 -3.38 7.51 -52.96
CA GLU A 100 -3.70 8.17 -54.23
C GLU A 100 -2.66 7.76 -55.28
N SER A 101 -3.03 6.75 -56.06
CA SER A 101 -2.35 6.34 -57.29
C SER A 101 -2.36 7.52 -58.27
N ARG A 102 -1.26 8.26 -58.38
CA ARG A 102 -1.09 9.21 -59.48
C ARG A 102 -0.71 8.43 -60.73
N GLU A 103 -1.71 8.00 -61.48
CA GLU A 103 -1.55 7.62 -62.89
C GLU A 103 -1.21 8.88 -63.68
N MET A 104 0.01 8.99 -64.22
CA MET A 104 0.37 9.76 -65.44
C MET A 104 1.62 9.16 -66.09
#